data_AF-A0A961D0T5-F1
#
_entry.id   AF-A0A961D0T5-F1
#
_cell.length_a   1.000
_cell.length_b   1.000
_cell.length_c   1.000
_cell.angle_alpha   90.00
_cell.angle_beta   90.00
_cell.angle_gamma   90.00
#
_symmetry.space_group_name_H-M   'P 1'
#
loop_
_entity.id
_entity.type
_entity.pdbx_description
1 polymer ?
#
loop_
_entity_poly.entity_id
_entity_poly.type
_entity_poly.pdbx_seq_one_letter_code
_entity_poly.pdbx_strand_id
1 'polypeptide(L)'
;PGHYIGTPFPGQPGNVGIAGHRTTYGAPFNRIDELVPGDDIILSTSQGTFDYSVIAAPGSTNQAWYTVSPGQVEVLDDFGDNRVTLTACHPKYSAKQRIVVHAVLQEPPAEPSPPPADPAVADEARESVAQDFDEGLGTTPEELPISLAYGGVAALVALGAWLLARNIKQWWAVWLVAAPVILVLVWNGYVHMDRYLPAI
;
A
#
# COMPACT_ATOMS: atom_id res chain seq x y z
N PRO A 1 1.08 -0.31 3.08
CA PRO A 1 1.79 -0.56 4.36
C PRO A 1 3.15 -1.19 4.05
N GLY A 2 4.14 -1.04 4.92
CA GLY A 2 5.48 -1.61 4.73
C GLY A 2 6.00 -2.25 6.01
N HIS A 3 6.68 -3.38 5.87
CA HIS A 3 7.38 -4.06 6.97
C HIS A 3 8.70 -3.35 7.31
N TYR A 4 9.06 -3.29 8.58
CA TYR A 4 10.36 -2.76 9.00
C TYR A 4 11.46 -3.82 8.80
N ILE A 5 12.41 -3.50 7.93
CA ILE A 5 13.60 -4.32 7.71
C ILE A 5 14.31 -4.54 9.05
N GLY A 6 14.67 -5.80 9.34
CA GLY A 6 15.33 -6.19 10.59
C GLY A 6 14.38 -6.60 11.71
N THR A 7 13.07 -6.42 11.54
CA THR A 7 12.07 -7.05 12.42
C THR A 7 11.68 -8.44 11.88
N PRO A 8 11.26 -9.39 12.74
CA PRO A 8 10.74 -10.69 12.32
C PRO A 8 9.57 -10.56 11.32
N PHE A 9 9.28 -11.64 10.59
CA PHE A 9 8.09 -11.72 9.75
C PHE A 9 6.85 -12.08 10.56
N PRO A 10 5.62 -11.80 10.06
CA PRO A 10 4.39 -12.26 10.68
C PRO A 10 4.44 -13.75 11.04
N GLY A 11 3.97 -14.07 12.25
CA GLY A 11 4.00 -15.42 12.81
C GLY A 11 5.35 -15.88 13.38
N GLN A 12 6.45 -15.16 13.14
CA GLN A 12 7.75 -15.52 13.73
C GLN A 12 7.89 -15.00 15.17
N PRO A 13 8.76 -15.62 15.98
CA PRO A 13 9.04 -15.13 17.33
C PRO A 13 9.57 -13.69 17.36
N GLY A 14 9.13 -12.91 18.35
CA GLY A 14 9.56 -11.52 18.57
C GLY A 14 8.56 -10.47 18.06
N ASN A 15 9.05 -9.30 17.65
CA ASN A 15 8.24 -8.13 17.37
C ASN A 15 8.24 -7.71 15.89
N VAL A 16 7.16 -8.00 15.18
CA VAL A 16 6.99 -7.62 13.76
C VAL A 16 6.64 -6.14 13.65
N GLY A 17 7.46 -5.37 12.95
CA GLY A 17 7.17 -3.95 12.71
C GLY A 17 6.44 -3.72 11.39
N ILE A 18 5.35 -2.95 11.40
CA ILE A 18 4.66 -2.49 10.18
C ILE A 18 4.38 -0.99 10.24
N ALA A 19 4.84 -0.25 9.23
CA ALA A 19 4.53 1.15 9.02
C ALA A 19 3.40 1.35 8.01
N GLY A 20 2.58 2.37 8.21
CA GLY A 20 1.53 2.75 7.27
C GLY A 20 1.26 4.24 7.26
N HIS A 21 0.81 4.73 6.11
CA HIS A 21 0.39 6.12 5.98
C HIS A 21 -0.89 6.39 6.76
N ARG A 22 -0.94 7.55 7.42
CA ARG A 22 -2.14 8.02 8.13
C ARG A 22 -3.03 8.93 7.28
N THR A 23 -2.49 9.69 6.34
CA THR A 23 -3.28 10.72 5.61
C THR A 23 -2.99 10.86 4.12
N THR A 24 -1.94 10.24 3.58
CA THR A 24 -1.64 10.24 2.13
C THR A 24 -2.42 9.14 1.42
N TYR A 25 -2.29 9.01 0.09
CA TYR A 25 -3.06 8.06 -0.72
C TYR A 25 -3.11 6.64 -0.11
N GLY A 26 -4.30 6.03 -0.13
CA GLY A 26 -4.60 4.75 0.52
C GLY A 26 -4.74 4.80 2.06
N ALA A 27 -4.00 5.68 2.75
CA ALA A 27 -4.00 5.91 4.20
C ALA A 27 -4.44 4.70 5.07
N PRO A 28 -3.75 3.54 4.96
CA PRO A 28 -4.20 2.31 5.61
C PRO A 28 -4.35 2.42 7.13
N PHE A 29 -3.61 3.35 7.76
CA PHE A 29 -3.65 3.60 9.20
C PHE A 29 -4.34 4.93 9.56
N ASN A 30 -5.25 5.45 8.72
CA ASN A 30 -5.97 6.71 9.00
C ASN A 30 -6.72 6.71 10.33
N ARG A 31 -7.28 5.55 10.70
CA ARG A 31 -8.12 5.31 11.87
C ARG A 31 -7.43 4.43 12.91
N ILE A 32 -6.10 4.33 12.88
CA ILE A 32 -5.34 3.53 13.87
C ILE A 32 -5.58 3.99 15.31
N ASP A 33 -5.97 5.26 15.52
CA ASP A 33 -6.36 5.83 16.81
C ASP A 33 -7.74 5.38 17.33
N GLU A 34 -8.47 4.61 16.55
CA GLU A 34 -9.78 4.06 16.94
C GLU A 34 -9.70 2.63 17.46
N LEU A 35 -8.54 1.98 17.31
CA LEU A 35 -8.31 0.65 17.88
C LEU A 35 -8.40 0.69 19.40
N VAL A 36 -9.00 -0.34 19.97
CA VAL A 36 -9.12 -0.56 21.41
C VAL A 36 -8.51 -1.91 21.81
N PRO A 37 -8.11 -2.09 23.09
CA PRO A 37 -7.61 -3.38 23.55
C PRO A 37 -8.65 -4.49 23.32
N GLY A 38 -8.21 -5.60 22.74
CA GLY A 38 -9.05 -6.73 22.36
C GLY A 38 -9.49 -6.74 20.89
N ASP A 39 -9.22 -5.69 20.11
CA ASP A 39 -9.45 -5.74 18.66
C ASP A 39 -8.48 -6.71 17.98
N ASP A 40 -8.93 -7.36 16.91
CA ASP A 40 -8.11 -8.30 16.15
C ASP A 40 -7.33 -7.62 15.01
N ILE A 41 -6.06 -8.01 14.86
CA ILE A 41 -5.20 -7.70 13.71
C ILE A 41 -4.78 -9.02 13.07
N ILE A 42 -5.18 -9.22 11.83
CA ILE A 42 -4.92 -10.44 11.08
C ILE A 42 -3.85 -10.17 10.03
N LEU A 43 -2.73 -10.88 10.10
CA LEU A 43 -1.65 -10.79 9.10
C LEU A 43 -1.62 -12.07 8.25
N SER A 44 -1.77 -11.92 6.94
CA SER A 44 -1.72 -13.05 6.00
C SER A 44 -0.43 -13.01 5.18
N THR A 45 0.23 -14.17 5.09
CA THR A 45 1.49 -14.36 4.35
C THR A 45 1.44 -15.69 3.60
N SER A 46 2.47 -15.99 2.80
CA SER A 46 2.63 -17.31 2.19
C SER A 46 2.82 -18.45 3.20
N GLN A 47 3.22 -18.14 4.44
CA GLN A 47 3.40 -19.13 5.51
C GLN A 47 2.09 -19.40 6.27
N GLY A 48 1.07 -18.57 6.10
CA GLY A 48 -0.20 -18.70 6.81
C GLY A 48 -0.79 -17.36 7.25
N THR A 49 -1.87 -17.47 8.02
CA THR A 49 -2.60 -16.35 8.64
C THR A 49 -2.34 -16.36 10.14
N PHE A 50 -2.08 -15.19 10.70
CA PHE A 50 -1.69 -15.00 12.09
C PHE A 50 -2.57 -13.96 12.75
N ASP A 51 -3.25 -14.35 13.83
CA ASP A 51 -4.18 -13.51 14.57
C ASP A 51 -3.48 -12.87 15.79
N TYR A 52 -3.54 -11.55 15.86
CA TYR A 52 -2.98 -10.75 16.95
C TYR A 52 -4.10 -9.98 17.66
N SER A 53 -4.13 -10.03 19.00
CA SER A 53 -5.05 -9.21 19.80
C SER A 53 -4.36 -7.92 20.21
N VAL A 54 -4.98 -6.79 19.90
CA VAL A 54 -4.54 -5.46 20.31
C VAL A 54 -4.48 -5.37 21.83
N ILE A 55 -3.38 -4.82 22.36
CA ILE A 55 -3.16 -4.63 23.80
C ILE A 55 -3.23 -3.15 24.19
N ALA A 56 -3.39 -2.90 25.48
CA ALA A 56 -3.41 -1.54 26.00
C ALA A 56 -2.04 -0.86 25.85
N ALA A 57 -2.08 0.43 25.53
CA ALA A 57 -0.91 1.28 25.50
C ALA A 57 -0.24 1.35 26.88
N PRO A 58 1.09 1.55 26.95
CA PRO A 58 1.79 1.67 28.22
C PRO A 58 1.16 2.72 29.13
N GLY A 59 0.80 2.32 30.36
CA GLY A 59 0.16 3.20 31.34
C GLY A 59 -1.34 3.47 31.13
N SER A 60 -1.99 2.75 30.20
CA SER A 60 -3.44 2.80 29.97
C SER A 60 -4.07 1.42 30.14
N THR A 61 -5.38 1.38 30.43
CA THR A 61 -6.18 0.14 30.45
C THR A 61 -7.19 0.08 29.31
N ASN A 62 -7.60 1.21 28.75
CA ASN A 62 -8.72 1.31 27.79
C ASN A 62 -8.30 1.89 26.44
N GLN A 63 -7.05 2.32 26.28
CA GLN A 63 -6.53 2.91 25.05
C GLN A 63 -5.45 2.00 24.49
N ALA A 64 -5.51 1.68 23.19
CA ALA A 64 -4.53 0.82 22.54
C ALA A 64 -3.32 1.58 21.96
N TRP A 65 -3.45 2.88 21.75
CA TRP A 65 -2.44 3.69 21.08
C TRP A 65 -1.77 4.72 21.99
N TYR A 66 -0.52 5.05 21.66
CA TYR A 66 0.23 6.14 22.28
C TYR A 66 1.13 6.80 21.23
N THR A 67 1.78 7.91 21.60
CA THR A 67 2.66 8.63 20.69
C THR A 67 4.10 8.67 21.17
N VAL A 68 5.04 8.55 20.24
CA VAL A 68 6.47 8.65 20.48
C VAL A 68 7.13 9.66 19.55
N SER A 69 8.38 10.03 19.87
CA SER A 69 9.20 10.81 18.93
C SER A 69 9.59 9.96 17.70
N PRO A 70 9.83 10.56 16.53
CA PRO A 70 10.19 9.80 15.33
C PRO A 70 11.49 8.98 15.44
N GLY A 71 12.39 9.34 16.36
CA GLY A 71 13.66 8.65 16.58
C GLY A 71 13.62 7.56 17.66
N GLN A 72 12.47 7.33 18.29
CA GLN A 72 12.31 6.36 19.36
C GLN A 72 12.05 4.96 18.77
N VAL A 73 13.12 4.33 18.29
CA VAL A 73 13.09 3.03 17.60
C VAL A 73 12.85 1.86 18.54
N GLU A 74 12.98 2.07 19.85
CA GLU A 74 12.81 1.06 20.90
C GLU A 74 11.38 0.48 20.94
N VAL A 75 10.41 1.12 20.27
CA VAL A 75 9.06 0.57 20.07
C VAL A 75 9.04 -0.67 19.17
N LEU A 76 10.14 -0.94 18.45
CA LEU A 76 10.35 -2.10 17.60
C LEU A 76 11.26 -3.16 18.24
N ASP A 77 11.75 -2.91 19.47
CA ASP A 77 12.59 -3.87 20.18
C ASP A 77 11.82 -5.17 20.49
N ASP A 78 12.56 -6.21 20.87
CA ASP A 78 11.98 -7.43 21.40
C ASP A 78 11.48 -7.18 22.83
N PHE A 79 10.22 -7.54 23.09
CA PHE A 79 9.56 -7.40 24.38
C PHE A 79 9.48 -8.74 25.14
N GLY A 80 10.03 -9.82 24.59
CA GLY A 80 9.98 -11.17 25.18
C GLY A 80 8.67 -11.93 24.91
N ASP A 81 7.80 -11.37 24.08
CA ASP A 81 6.59 -12.00 23.56
C ASP A 81 6.50 -11.82 22.04
N ASN A 82 5.53 -12.51 21.42
CA ASN A 82 5.35 -12.48 19.98
C ASN A 82 4.28 -11.45 19.66
N ARG A 83 4.66 -10.35 19.03
CA ARG A 83 3.77 -9.21 18.80
C ARG A 83 3.97 -8.56 17.45
N VAL A 84 3.03 -7.70 17.10
CA VAL A 84 3.15 -6.75 15.99
C VAL A 84 3.08 -5.32 16.55
N THR A 85 4.01 -4.48 16.13
CA THR A 85 3.99 -3.03 16.33
C THR A 85 3.54 -2.35 15.04
N LEU A 86 2.39 -1.67 15.08
CA LEU A 86 1.93 -0.80 14.00
C LEU A 86 2.33 0.65 14.25
N THR A 87 2.91 1.33 13.24
CA THR A 87 3.30 2.73 13.35
C THR A 87 2.76 3.60 12.21
N ALA A 88 2.40 4.85 12.54
CA ALA A 88 2.01 5.86 11.56
C ALA A 88 2.42 7.28 12.00
N CYS A 89 2.36 8.26 11.10
CA CYS A 89 2.59 9.67 11.45
C CYS A 89 1.51 10.23 12.40
N HIS A 90 1.89 11.12 13.31
CA HIS A 90 0.96 11.78 14.23
C HIS A 90 1.40 13.24 14.51
N PRO A 91 0.46 14.18 14.73
CA PRO A 91 -1.00 14.08 14.50
C PRO A 91 -1.34 13.98 13.00
N LYS A 92 -2.64 13.84 12.64
CA LYS A 92 -3.06 13.82 11.23
C LYS A 92 -2.49 15.06 10.51
N TYR A 93 -2.01 14.87 9.28
CA TYR A 93 -1.35 15.90 8.47
C TYR A 93 -0.01 16.42 9.01
N SER A 94 0.62 15.71 9.95
CA SER A 94 1.92 16.04 10.51
C SER A 94 2.79 14.81 10.74
N ALA A 95 4.10 14.96 10.62
CA ALA A 95 5.08 13.91 10.89
C ALA A 95 5.89 14.15 12.19
N LYS A 96 5.42 15.06 13.05
CA LYS A 96 6.11 15.47 14.30
C LYS A 96 6.33 14.31 15.26
N GLN A 97 5.39 13.37 15.31
CA GLN A 97 5.41 12.21 16.18
C GLN A 97 5.04 10.95 15.38
N ARG A 98 5.12 9.81 16.04
CA ARG A 98 4.54 8.55 15.56
C ARG A 98 3.46 8.10 16.52
N ILE A 99 2.34 7.65 15.98
CA ILE A 99 1.34 6.87 16.74
C ILE A 99 1.73 5.40 16.65
N VAL A 100 1.63 4.69 17.76
CA VAL A 100 2.06 3.30 17.93
C VAL A 100 0.92 2.49 18.54
N VAL A 101 0.68 1.30 18.01
CA VAL A 101 -0.22 0.28 18.56
C VAL A 101 0.52 -1.05 18.62
N HIS A 102 0.31 -1.80 19.70
CA HIS A 102 0.84 -3.15 19.87
C HIS A 102 -0.29 -4.16 19.86
N ALA A 103 -0.03 -5.34 19.30
CA ALA A 103 -0.93 -6.49 19.40
C ALA A 103 -0.12 -7.78 19.55
N VAL A 104 -0.59 -8.70 20.41
CA VAL A 104 0.12 -9.94 20.77
C VAL A 104 -0.50 -11.12 20.02
N LEU A 105 0.35 -11.96 19.45
CA LEU A 105 -0.03 -13.17 18.73
C LEU A 105 -0.82 -14.09 19.64
N GLN A 106 -1.98 -14.56 19.18
CA GLN A 106 -2.87 -15.42 19.96
C GLN A 106 -2.47 -16.90 19.94
N GLU A 107 -1.65 -17.28 18.95
CA GLU A 107 -1.20 -18.65 18.73
C GLU A 107 0.31 -18.79 18.99
N PRO A 108 0.83 -20.02 19.17
CA PRO A 108 2.26 -20.24 19.15
C PRO A 108 2.87 -19.74 17.82
N PRO A 109 4.11 -19.23 17.83
CA PRO A 109 4.80 -18.84 16.61
C PRO A 109 4.83 -19.98 15.59
N ALA A 110 4.80 -19.61 14.32
CA ALA A 110 5.01 -20.55 13.23
C ALA A 110 6.32 -21.30 13.43
N GLU A 111 6.27 -22.63 13.33
CA GLU A 111 7.45 -23.46 13.20
C GLU A 111 8.27 -22.95 12.00
N PRO A 112 9.61 -22.85 12.12
CA PRO A 112 10.44 -22.52 10.98
C PRO A 112 10.14 -23.54 9.89
N SER A 113 9.68 -23.07 8.72
CA SER A 113 9.47 -23.96 7.58
C SER A 113 10.79 -24.67 7.29
N PRO A 114 10.84 -26.01 7.33
CA PRO A 114 12.06 -26.71 6.99
C PRO A 114 12.45 -26.32 5.56
N PRO A 115 13.74 -26.07 5.28
CA PRO A 115 14.17 -25.85 3.91
C PRO A 115 13.65 -27.01 3.05
N PRO A 116 13.21 -26.74 1.81
CA PRO A 116 12.74 -27.79 0.92
C PRO A 116 13.78 -28.91 0.90
N ALA A 117 13.33 -30.15 1.18
CA ALA A 117 14.23 -31.30 1.24
C ALA A 117 14.95 -31.54 -0.10
N ASP A 118 14.38 -31.01 -1.18
CA ASP A 118 14.95 -31.00 -2.52
C ASP A 118 15.42 -29.57 -2.89
N PRO A 119 16.72 -29.37 -3.17
CA PRO A 119 17.26 -28.11 -3.65
C PRO A 119 16.54 -27.57 -4.90
N ALA A 120 16.06 -28.45 -5.79
CA ALA A 120 15.37 -28.05 -7.00
C ALA A 120 14.04 -27.34 -6.70
N VAL A 121 13.29 -27.81 -5.70
CA VAL A 121 12.03 -27.18 -5.27
C VAL A 121 12.30 -25.82 -4.61
N ALA A 122 13.43 -25.68 -3.93
CA ALA A 122 13.84 -24.40 -3.36
C ALA A 122 14.20 -23.37 -4.44
N ASP A 123 14.84 -23.81 -5.52
CA ASP A 123 15.20 -22.94 -6.63
C ASP A 123 13.99 -22.56 -7.48
N GLU A 124 13.07 -23.51 -7.75
CA GLU A 124 11.79 -23.23 -8.40
C GLU A 124 10.93 -22.24 -7.59
N ALA A 125 10.85 -22.39 -6.26
CA ALA A 125 10.12 -21.47 -5.41
C ALA A 125 10.77 -20.07 -5.33
N ARG A 126 12.11 -19.99 -5.36
CA ARG A 126 12.82 -18.70 -5.43
C ARG A 126 12.58 -18.02 -6.77
N GLU A 127 12.58 -18.79 -7.85
CA GLU A 127 12.34 -18.29 -9.19
C GLU A 127 10.89 -17.85 -9.37
N SER A 128 9.91 -18.59 -8.82
CA SER A 128 8.50 -18.20 -8.85
C SER A 128 8.24 -16.94 -8.03
N VAL A 129 8.82 -16.85 -6.82
CA VAL A 129 8.72 -15.65 -5.98
C VAL A 129 9.39 -14.47 -6.67
N ALA A 130 10.57 -14.65 -7.26
CA ALA A 130 11.24 -13.61 -8.04
C ALA A 130 10.38 -13.18 -9.24
N GLN A 131 9.74 -14.12 -9.94
CA GLN A 131 8.83 -13.84 -11.06
C GLN A 131 7.57 -13.09 -10.61
N ASP A 132 6.91 -13.50 -9.51
CA ASP A 132 5.75 -12.80 -8.96
C ASP A 132 6.10 -11.38 -8.49
N PHE A 133 7.28 -11.19 -7.90
CA PHE A 133 7.78 -9.87 -7.52
C PHE A 133 8.15 -9.02 -8.76
N ASP A 134 8.72 -9.61 -9.80
CA ASP A 134 9.10 -8.90 -11.04
C ASP A 134 7.86 -8.60 -11.91
N GLU A 135 6.82 -9.43 -11.88
CA GLU A 135 5.51 -9.13 -12.47
C GLU A 135 4.78 -8.02 -11.70
N GLY A 136 4.92 -7.97 -10.37
CA GLY A 136 4.32 -6.94 -9.52
C GLY A 136 5.03 -5.57 -9.58
N LEU A 137 6.32 -5.55 -9.93
CA LEU A 137 7.15 -4.35 -10.07
C LEU A 137 7.44 -3.97 -11.52
N GLY A 138 7.13 -4.86 -12.45
CA GLY A 138 7.45 -4.75 -13.86
C GLY A 138 6.66 -3.63 -14.52
N THR A 139 7.36 -2.66 -15.07
CA THR A 139 6.77 -1.78 -16.08
C THR A 139 6.44 -2.62 -17.29
N THR A 140 5.23 -2.53 -17.84
CA THR A 140 4.92 -3.10 -19.16
C THR A 140 5.24 -2.04 -20.23
N PRO A 141 6.44 -2.02 -20.84
CA PRO A 141 6.84 -0.99 -21.81
C PRO A 141 5.95 -0.93 -23.06
N GLU A 142 5.11 -1.95 -23.28
CA GLU A 142 4.09 -2.00 -24.33
C GLU A 142 2.90 -1.03 -24.08
N GLU A 143 2.67 -0.60 -22.84
CA GLU A 143 1.54 0.29 -22.49
C GLU A 143 1.83 1.78 -22.75
N LEU A 144 3.10 2.17 -22.86
CA LEU A 144 3.52 3.54 -23.17
C LEU A 144 3.07 4.01 -24.58
N PRO A 145 3.31 3.27 -25.68
CA PRO A 145 2.81 3.67 -27.00
C PRO A 145 1.29 3.72 -27.05
N ILE A 146 0.60 2.87 -26.29
CA ILE A 146 -0.88 2.85 -26.20
C ILE A 146 -1.37 4.14 -25.50
N SER A 147 -0.77 4.52 -24.37
CA SER A 147 -1.09 5.77 -23.68
C SER A 147 -0.84 7.02 -24.56
N LEU A 148 0.29 7.06 -25.27
CA LEU A 148 0.60 8.12 -26.22
C LEU A 148 -0.40 8.18 -27.39
N ALA A 149 -0.88 7.04 -27.88
CA ALA A 149 -1.91 6.98 -28.93
C ALA A 149 -3.22 7.61 -28.45
N TYR A 150 -3.69 7.28 -27.23
CA TYR A 150 -4.88 7.90 -26.65
C TYR A 150 -4.71 9.43 -26.47
N GLY A 151 -3.54 9.87 -26.01
CA GLY A 151 -3.21 11.30 -25.90
C GLY A 151 -3.22 12.02 -27.26
N GLY A 152 -2.66 11.38 -28.29
CA GLY A 152 -2.67 11.88 -29.66
C GLY A 152 -4.07 12.01 -30.25
N VAL A 153 -4.92 11.00 -30.07
CA VAL A 153 -6.33 11.03 -30.54
C VAL A 153 -7.12 12.11 -29.79
N ALA A 154 -6.93 12.24 -28.47
CA ALA A 154 -7.56 13.30 -27.69
C ALA A 154 -7.18 14.71 -28.19
N ALA A 155 -5.91 14.92 -28.52
CA ALA A 155 -5.43 16.19 -29.07
C ALA A 155 -6.03 16.51 -30.45
N LEU A 156 -6.17 15.51 -31.33
CA LEU A 156 -6.82 15.66 -32.63
C LEU A 156 -8.30 15.99 -32.50
N VAL A 157 -9.02 15.33 -31.60
CA VAL A 157 -10.45 15.62 -31.32
C VAL A 157 -10.60 17.05 -30.78
N ALA A 158 -9.73 17.48 -29.86
CA ALA A 158 -9.73 18.83 -29.32
C ALA A 158 -9.43 19.89 -30.40
N LEU A 159 -8.45 19.64 -31.28
CA LEU A 159 -8.11 20.54 -32.39
C LEU A 159 -9.25 20.64 -33.41
N GLY A 160 -9.89 19.52 -33.76
CA GLY A 160 -11.07 19.49 -34.63
C GLY A 160 -12.25 20.24 -34.04
N ALA A 161 -12.55 20.04 -32.75
CA ALA A 161 -13.58 20.76 -32.03
C ALA A 161 -13.30 22.28 -31.97
N TRP A 162 -12.04 22.67 -31.73
CA TRP A 162 -11.61 24.07 -31.73
C TRP A 162 -11.76 24.73 -33.11
N LEU A 163 -11.31 24.06 -34.19
CA LEU A 163 -11.45 24.54 -35.56
C LEU A 163 -12.90 24.67 -36.00
N LEU A 164 -13.78 23.77 -35.53
CA LEU A 164 -15.21 23.81 -35.80
C LEU A 164 -15.91 24.92 -35.00
N ALA A 165 -15.58 25.04 -33.72
CA ALA A 165 -16.12 26.06 -32.82
C ALA A 165 -15.79 27.50 -33.26
N ARG A 166 -14.65 27.71 -33.96
CA ARG A 166 -14.27 29.04 -34.47
C ARG A 166 -15.23 29.60 -35.54
N ASN A 167 -15.94 28.71 -36.24
CA ASN A 167 -16.79 29.05 -37.39
C ASN A 167 -18.29 28.91 -37.10
N ILE A 168 -18.68 28.54 -35.88
CA ILE A 168 -20.08 28.26 -35.50
C ILE A 168 -20.53 29.19 -34.37
N LYS A 169 -21.71 29.80 -34.53
CA LYS A 169 -22.30 30.75 -33.55
C LYS A 169 -22.56 30.11 -32.17
N GLN A 170 -22.87 28.81 -32.14
CA GLN A 170 -23.09 27.99 -30.95
C GLN A 170 -21.85 27.18 -30.57
N TRP A 171 -20.70 27.85 -30.44
CA TRP A 171 -19.42 27.23 -30.06
C TRP A 171 -19.49 26.37 -28.78
N TRP A 172 -20.37 26.70 -27.83
CA TRP A 172 -20.60 25.93 -26.60
C TRP A 172 -21.20 24.54 -26.86
N ALA A 173 -22.03 24.38 -27.90
CA ALA A 173 -22.64 23.10 -28.24
C ALA A 173 -21.60 22.09 -28.78
N VAL A 174 -20.59 22.60 -29.49
CA VAL A 174 -19.46 21.79 -29.96
C VAL A 174 -18.69 21.19 -28.77
N TRP A 175 -18.43 22.01 -27.74
CA TRP A 175 -17.72 21.56 -26.55
C TRP A 175 -18.55 20.66 -25.63
N LEU A 176 -19.89 20.81 -25.59
CA LEU A 176 -20.77 19.87 -24.87
C LEU A 176 -20.66 18.44 -25.40
N VAL A 177 -20.42 18.26 -26.70
CA VAL A 177 -20.27 16.94 -27.33
C VAL A 177 -18.82 16.46 -27.29
N ALA A 178 -17.85 17.35 -27.55
CA ALA A 178 -16.44 16.97 -27.62
C ALA A 178 -15.82 16.67 -26.24
N ALA A 179 -16.21 17.39 -25.19
CA ALA A 179 -15.59 17.26 -23.87
C ALA A 179 -15.75 15.86 -23.24
N PRO A 180 -16.92 15.20 -23.25
CA PRO A 180 -17.05 13.83 -22.74
C PRO A 180 -16.16 12.82 -23.49
N VAL A 181 -16.04 12.97 -24.82
CA VAL A 181 -15.20 12.10 -25.65
C VAL A 181 -13.72 12.29 -25.31
N ILE A 182 -13.28 13.54 -25.18
CA ILE A 182 -11.90 13.87 -24.77
C ILE A 182 -11.60 13.32 -23.37
N LEU A 183 -12.54 13.45 -22.42
CA LEU A 183 -12.37 12.94 -21.06
C LEU A 183 -12.21 11.41 -21.04
N VAL A 184 -12.99 10.67 -21.83
CA VAL A 184 -12.84 9.20 -21.92
C VAL A 184 -11.50 8.81 -22.53
N LEU A 185 -11.04 9.52 -23.57
CA LEU A 185 -9.73 9.25 -24.20
C LEU A 185 -8.57 9.55 -23.25
N VAL A 186 -8.62 10.68 -22.54
CA VAL A 186 -7.62 11.04 -21.53
C VAL A 186 -7.64 10.07 -20.36
N TRP A 187 -8.82 9.63 -19.90
CA TRP A 187 -8.96 8.62 -18.86
C TRP A 187 -8.33 7.29 -19.26
N ASN A 188 -8.60 6.79 -20.48
CA ASN A 188 -7.96 5.57 -20.97
C ASN A 188 -6.44 5.74 -21.08
N GLY A 189 -5.96 6.86 -21.63
CA GLY A 189 -4.53 7.16 -21.66
C GLY A 189 -3.89 7.18 -20.26
N TYR A 190 -4.61 7.69 -19.26
CA TYR A 190 -4.19 7.68 -17.85
C TYR A 190 -4.13 6.25 -17.28
N VAL A 191 -5.14 5.41 -17.50
CA VAL A 191 -5.15 4.01 -17.03
C VAL A 191 -3.95 3.22 -17.59
N HIS A 192 -3.63 3.42 -18.87
CA HIS A 192 -2.45 2.79 -19.47
C HIS A 192 -1.14 3.37 -18.94
N MET A 193 -1.10 4.67 -18.61
CA MET A 193 0.06 5.30 -17.98
C MET A 193 0.28 4.79 -16.55
N ASP A 194 -0.80 4.58 -15.79
CA ASP A 194 -0.77 4.07 -14.41
C ASP A 194 -0.19 2.65 -14.35
N ARG A 195 -0.47 1.82 -15.36
CA ARG A 195 0.14 0.48 -15.52
C ARG A 195 1.61 0.51 -15.95
N TYR A 196 2.03 1.58 -16.63
CA TYR A 196 3.43 1.76 -17.02
C TYR A 196 4.29 2.24 -15.85
N LEU A 197 3.73 3.04 -14.94
CA LEU A 197 4.47 3.53 -13.79
C LEU A 197 4.72 2.39 -12.80
N PRO A 198 5.97 2.20 -12.33
CA PRO A 198 6.25 1.17 -11.33
C PRO A 198 5.43 1.46 -10.07
N ALA A 199 4.90 0.42 -9.43
CA ALA A 199 4.32 0.53 -8.10
C ALA A 199 5.45 0.87 -7.11
N ILE A 200 5.61 2.15 -6.78
CA ILE A 200 6.58 2.64 -5.78
C ILE A 200 5.96 2.60 -4.38
#